data_AF-A0A8B7DZ70-F1
#
_entry.id   AF-A0A8B7DZ70-F1
#
_cell.length_a   1.000
_cell.length_b   1.000
_cell.length_c   1.000
_cell.angle_alpha   90.00
_cell.angle_beta   90.00
_cell.angle_gamma   90.00
#
_symmetry.space_group_name_H-M   'P 1'
#
loop_
_entity.id
_entity.type
_entity.pdbx_description
1 polymer ?
#
loop_
_entity_poly.entity_id
_entity_poly.type
_entity_poly.pdbx_seq_one_letter_code
_entity_poly.pdbx_strand_id
1 'polypeptide(L)'
;ISYKYKKPGSEISINTEQQNLFTLPSEAYILIKRRLLKTDKTAYANTDAVSLVNNRLMYLFKRAEYQLSGQTVESCNNVGQATKMLVMLKYPNDFQLAESLNQLWYKDSASTAVLADNTGFAKANAKATFLFCIPPKHYFGFCNDYNKVVYGIKESLTLVRHSDNNAFDRL
;
A
#
# COMPACT_ATOMS: atom_id res chain seq x y z
N ILE A 1 1.02 -7.00 -15.52
CA ILE A 1 1.05 -5.67 -16.21
C ILE A 1 1.89 -4.73 -15.35
N SER A 2 2.79 -3.92 -15.93
CA SER A 2 3.70 -3.02 -15.17
C SER A 2 3.54 -1.58 -15.64
N TYR A 3 3.37 -0.65 -14.70
CA TYR A 3 3.19 0.77 -14.97
C TYR A 3 4.25 1.60 -14.22
N LYS A 4 4.77 2.67 -14.85
CA LYS A 4 5.72 3.60 -14.23
C LYS A 4 4.99 4.83 -13.74
N TYR A 5 5.28 5.25 -12.50
CA TYR A 5 4.52 6.29 -11.82
C TYR A 5 5.46 7.29 -11.10
N LYS A 6 5.33 8.61 -11.37
CA LYS A 6 6.27 9.63 -10.83
C LYS A 6 5.65 10.93 -10.32
N LYS A 7 4.50 11.40 -10.84
CA LYS A 7 3.95 12.73 -10.52
C LYS A 7 2.87 12.66 -9.42
N PRO A 8 2.84 13.54 -8.40
CA PRO A 8 1.70 13.63 -7.49
C PRO A 8 0.42 14.06 -8.23
N GLY A 9 -0.73 13.51 -7.86
CA GLY A 9 -2.02 13.86 -8.45
C GLY A 9 -2.34 13.24 -9.81
N SER A 10 -1.43 12.46 -10.42
CA SER A 10 -1.80 11.63 -11.56
C SER A 10 -2.60 10.39 -11.16
N GLU A 11 -3.41 9.92 -12.10
CA GLU A 11 -4.23 8.73 -11.99
C GLU A 11 -3.60 7.59 -12.77
N ILE A 12 -3.72 6.38 -12.23
CA ILE A 12 -3.38 5.14 -12.93
C ILE A 12 -4.57 4.21 -12.89
N SER A 13 -5.00 3.75 -14.06
CA SER A 13 -6.06 2.75 -14.19
C SER A 13 -5.47 1.46 -14.77
N ILE A 14 -5.62 0.37 -14.01
CA ILE A 14 -5.25 -0.97 -14.40
C ILE A 14 -6.52 -1.63 -14.90
N ASN A 15 -6.61 -1.85 -16.21
CA ASN A 15 -7.77 -2.46 -16.84
C ASN A 15 -7.44 -3.90 -17.24
N THR A 16 -8.36 -4.80 -16.93
CA THR A 16 -8.31 -6.21 -17.34
C THR A 16 -9.56 -6.49 -18.16
N GLU A 17 -9.37 -6.75 -19.46
CA GLU A 17 -10.47 -6.87 -20.45
C GLU A 17 -10.48 -8.23 -21.18
N GLN A 18 -9.80 -9.23 -20.62
CA GLN A 18 -9.72 -10.56 -21.25
C GLN A 18 -11.01 -11.36 -21.02
N GLN A 19 -11.72 -11.66 -22.11
CA GLN A 19 -13.01 -12.37 -22.09
C GLN A 19 -12.94 -13.81 -21.53
N ASN A 20 -11.76 -14.45 -21.59
CA ASN A 20 -11.55 -15.80 -21.09
C ASN A 20 -10.77 -15.85 -19.76
N LEU A 21 -10.67 -14.72 -19.06
CA LEU A 21 -9.94 -14.65 -17.80
C LEU A 21 -10.89 -14.86 -16.62
N PHE A 22 -10.44 -15.71 -15.70
CA PHE A 22 -11.04 -15.89 -14.38
C PHE A 22 -10.22 -15.09 -13.38
N THR A 23 -10.84 -14.12 -12.72
CA THR A 23 -10.21 -13.26 -11.71
C THR A 23 -10.88 -13.48 -10.36
N LEU A 24 -10.08 -13.51 -9.30
CA LEU A 24 -10.58 -13.54 -7.92
C LEU A 24 -10.09 -12.27 -7.20
N PRO A 25 -10.88 -11.18 -7.21
CA PRO A 25 -10.43 -9.89 -6.65
C PRO A 25 -10.07 -9.94 -5.16
N SER A 26 -10.66 -10.86 -4.40
CA SER A 26 -10.39 -11.04 -2.96
C SER A 26 -9.00 -11.60 -2.65
N GLU A 27 -8.43 -12.41 -3.55
CA GLU A 27 -7.07 -12.99 -3.43
C GLU A 27 -6.05 -12.32 -4.36
N ALA A 28 -6.48 -11.29 -5.09
CA ALA A 28 -5.56 -10.49 -5.89
C ALA A 28 -4.58 -9.70 -5.01
N TYR A 29 -3.53 -9.17 -5.60
CA TYR A 29 -2.59 -8.29 -4.91
C TYR A 29 -1.93 -7.30 -5.85
N ILE A 30 -1.61 -6.12 -5.32
CA ILE A 30 -0.83 -5.11 -6.03
C ILE A 30 0.61 -5.20 -5.59
N LEU A 31 1.51 -5.38 -6.56
CA LEU A 31 2.94 -5.35 -6.34
C LEU A 31 3.49 -3.94 -6.61
N ILE A 32 4.03 -3.29 -5.57
CA ILE A 32 4.62 -1.96 -5.66
C ILE A 32 6.13 -2.08 -5.52
N LYS A 33 6.86 -1.69 -6.57
CA LYS A 33 8.31 -1.57 -6.54
C LYS A 33 8.69 -0.09 -6.50
N ARG A 34 9.48 0.32 -5.50
CA ARG A 34 9.94 1.72 -5.38
C ARG A 34 11.40 1.79 -5.00
N ARG A 35 12.10 2.77 -5.58
CA ARG A 35 13.45 3.16 -5.15
C ARG A 35 13.35 4.41 -4.27
N LEU A 36 14.01 4.41 -3.10
CA LEU A 36 14.13 5.61 -2.28
C LEU A 36 15.36 6.40 -2.73
N LEU A 37 15.16 7.70 -2.94
CA LEU A 37 16.19 8.66 -3.30
C LEU A 37 16.10 9.84 -2.34
N LYS A 38 17.25 10.42 -2.02
CA LYS A 38 17.36 11.69 -1.30
C LYS A 38 16.82 12.84 -2.17
N THR A 39 16.65 14.01 -1.56
CA THR A 39 16.20 15.24 -2.26
C THR A 39 17.12 15.61 -3.44
N ASP A 40 18.41 15.33 -3.32
CA ASP A 40 19.44 15.51 -4.37
C ASP A 40 19.44 14.41 -5.44
N LYS A 41 18.48 13.47 -5.38
CA LYS A 41 18.35 12.28 -6.26
C LYS A 41 19.46 11.23 -6.08
N THR A 42 20.30 11.34 -5.06
CA THR A 42 21.27 10.30 -4.71
C THR A 42 20.58 9.17 -3.94
N ALA A 43 21.21 7.98 -3.92
CA ALA A 43 20.71 6.86 -3.12
C ALA A 43 21.05 7.09 -1.65
N TYR A 44 20.17 6.61 -0.76
CA TYR A 44 20.49 6.52 0.66
C TYR A 44 21.65 5.52 0.87
N ALA A 45 22.64 5.93 1.67
CA ALA A 45 23.72 5.09 2.16
C ALA A 45 23.24 4.28 3.37
N ASN A 46 23.94 3.18 3.69
CA ASN A 46 23.57 2.30 4.81
C ASN A 46 23.57 3.00 6.18
N THR A 47 24.26 4.12 6.30
CA THR A 47 24.35 4.94 7.51
C THR A 47 23.27 5.99 7.61
N ASP A 48 22.51 6.25 6.54
CA ASP A 48 21.44 7.24 6.58
C ASP A 48 20.22 6.66 7.30
N ALA A 49 19.82 7.30 8.40
CA ALA A 49 18.59 6.97 9.10
C ALA A 49 17.37 7.42 8.27
N VAL A 50 16.60 6.45 7.76
CA VAL A 50 15.33 6.72 7.08
C VAL A 50 14.23 5.94 7.79
N SER A 51 13.34 6.63 8.49
CA SER A 51 12.13 6.03 9.04
C SER A 51 11.01 6.02 8.01
N LEU A 52 10.25 4.93 8.01
CA LEU A 52 9.04 4.76 7.20
C LEU A 52 7.84 4.82 8.15
N VAL A 53 6.83 5.62 7.83
CA VAL A 53 5.57 5.64 8.61
C VAL A 53 4.89 4.27 8.48
N ASN A 54 4.28 3.78 9.56
CA ASN A 54 3.46 2.56 9.51
C ASN A 54 2.39 2.68 8.41
N ASN A 55 2.28 1.64 7.58
CA ASN A 55 1.36 1.56 6.43
C ASN A 55 1.68 2.59 5.32
N ARG A 56 2.96 2.93 5.17
CA ARG A 56 3.45 3.93 4.21
C ARG A 56 2.86 3.83 2.81
N LEU A 57 2.67 2.61 2.32
CA LEU A 57 2.34 2.36 0.92
C LEU A 57 0.95 2.87 0.57
N MET A 58 0.00 2.72 1.49
CA MET A 58 -1.36 3.21 1.27
C MET A 58 -1.43 4.73 1.36
N TYR A 59 -0.54 5.38 2.12
CA TYR A 59 -0.38 6.84 2.09
C TYR A 59 0.14 7.38 0.75
N LEU A 60 0.65 6.50 -0.13
CA LEU A 60 0.98 6.91 -1.48
C LEU A 60 -0.27 7.23 -2.31
N PHE A 61 -1.42 6.68 -1.96
CA PHE A 61 -2.65 6.84 -2.75
C PHE A 61 -3.65 7.70 -1.99
N LYS A 62 -4.15 8.72 -2.67
CA LYS A 62 -5.22 9.59 -2.17
C LYS A 62 -6.57 8.90 -2.32
N ARG A 63 -6.78 8.20 -3.43
CA ARG A 63 -8.02 7.49 -3.74
C ARG A 63 -7.71 6.15 -4.41
N ALA A 64 -8.48 5.13 -4.07
CA ALA A 64 -8.52 3.85 -4.76
C ALA A 64 -9.97 3.56 -5.14
N GLU A 65 -10.20 3.15 -6.37
CA GLU A 65 -11.54 2.89 -6.91
C GLU A 65 -11.50 1.60 -7.72
N TYR A 66 -12.47 0.73 -7.48
CA TYR A 66 -12.64 -0.52 -8.21
C TYR A 66 -13.96 -0.48 -8.98
N GLN A 67 -13.88 -0.74 -10.28
CA GLN A 67 -15.02 -0.76 -11.18
C GLN A 67 -15.13 -2.11 -11.89
N LEU A 68 -16.37 -2.57 -12.06
CA LEU A 68 -16.73 -3.74 -12.87
C LEU A 68 -17.65 -3.28 -14.01
N SER A 69 -17.25 -3.53 -15.25
CA SER A 69 -17.98 -3.13 -16.45
C SER A 69 -18.42 -1.65 -16.47
N GLY A 70 -17.58 -0.75 -15.93
CA GLY A 70 -17.86 0.69 -15.82
C GLY A 70 -18.74 1.10 -14.64
N GLN A 71 -19.22 0.15 -13.82
CA GLN A 71 -19.91 0.45 -12.56
C GLN A 71 -18.91 0.44 -11.40
N THR A 72 -18.94 1.48 -10.57
CA THR A 72 -18.11 1.54 -9.36
C THR A 72 -18.65 0.57 -8.32
N VAL A 73 -17.85 -0.42 -7.93
CA VAL A 73 -18.17 -1.36 -6.86
C VAL A 73 -17.88 -0.70 -5.51
N GLU A 74 -16.67 -0.17 -5.38
CA GLU A 74 -16.23 0.50 -4.16
C GLU A 74 -15.20 1.58 -4.49
N SER A 75 -15.29 2.70 -3.77
CA SER A 75 -14.28 3.75 -3.80
C SER A 75 -13.87 4.09 -2.37
N CYS A 76 -12.56 4.19 -2.14
CA CYS A 76 -11.98 4.55 -0.87
C CYS A 76 -11.20 5.87 -1.04
N ASN A 77 -11.59 6.89 -0.29
CA ASN A 77 -10.86 8.16 -0.19
C ASN A 77 -9.95 8.15 1.04
N ASN A 78 -8.81 8.83 0.95
CA ASN A 78 -7.77 8.87 1.98
C ASN A 78 -7.30 7.47 2.41
N VAL A 79 -6.96 6.65 1.40
CA VAL A 79 -6.71 5.22 1.55
C VAL A 79 -5.68 4.90 2.64
N GLY A 80 -4.64 5.73 2.80
CA GLY A 80 -3.65 5.59 3.87
C GLY A 80 -4.24 5.62 5.28
N GLN A 81 -5.17 6.55 5.55
CA GLN A 81 -5.83 6.68 6.85
C GLN A 81 -6.86 5.57 7.06
N ALA A 82 -7.71 5.33 6.05
CA ALA A 82 -8.74 4.29 6.10
C ALA A 82 -8.14 2.90 6.35
N THR A 83 -7.08 2.56 5.61
CA THR A 83 -6.39 1.27 5.78
C THR A 83 -5.70 1.19 7.15
N LYS A 84 -5.11 2.28 7.65
CA LYS A 84 -4.51 2.29 8.99
C LYS A 84 -5.56 1.98 10.06
N MET A 85 -6.72 2.64 10.01
CA MET A 85 -7.82 2.39 10.95
C MET A 85 -8.35 0.96 10.83
N LEU A 86 -8.61 0.50 9.59
CA LEU A 86 -9.14 -0.83 9.35
C LEU A 86 -8.19 -1.92 9.85
N VAL A 87 -6.90 -1.84 9.49
CA VAL A 87 -5.92 -2.86 9.87
C VAL A 87 -5.72 -2.89 11.39
N MET A 88 -5.74 -1.74 12.06
CA MET A 88 -5.60 -1.66 13.52
C MET A 88 -6.77 -2.29 14.30
N LEU A 89 -7.97 -2.34 13.70
CA LEU A 89 -9.15 -2.94 14.30
C LEU A 89 -9.37 -4.40 13.87
N LYS A 90 -9.00 -4.73 12.62
CA LYS A 90 -9.30 -6.02 12.00
C LYS A 90 -8.33 -7.12 12.42
N TYR A 91 -7.04 -6.80 12.59
CA TYR A 91 -6.01 -7.81 12.81
C TYR A 91 -5.55 -7.85 14.27
N PRO A 92 -5.35 -9.05 14.84
CA PRO A 92 -4.76 -9.20 16.17
C PRO A 92 -3.31 -8.74 16.17
N ASN A 93 -2.75 -8.51 17.36
CA ASN A 93 -1.37 -8.07 17.53
C ASN A 93 -0.36 -9.01 16.85
N ASP A 94 -0.64 -10.31 16.82
CA ASP A 94 0.24 -11.33 16.24
C ASP A 94 0.36 -11.23 14.73
N PHE A 95 -0.54 -10.50 14.07
CA PHE A 95 -0.45 -10.25 12.64
C PHE A 95 0.88 -9.58 12.28
N GLN A 96 1.41 -8.68 13.12
CA GLN A 96 2.71 -8.02 12.86
C GLN A 96 3.91 -8.98 12.86
N LEU A 97 3.77 -10.15 13.50
CA LEU A 97 4.85 -11.15 13.65
C LEU A 97 4.87 -12.13 12.47
N ALA A 98 3.87 -12.10 11.59
CA ALA A 98 3.87 -12.91 10.38
C ALA A 98 4.99 -12.42 9.46
N GLU A 99 6.12 -13.14 9.46
CA GLU A 99 7.38 -12.78 8.79
C GLU A 99 7.27 -12.50 7.27
N SER A 100 6.15 -12.88 6.65
CA SER A 100 5.87 -12.61 5.23
C SER A 100 5.15 -11.29 4.95
N LEU A 101 4.83 -10.46 5.96
CA LEU A 101 4.14 -9.20 5.76
C LEU A 101 5.09 -8.09 5.30
N ASN A 102 5.33 -8.08 4.00
CA ASN A 102 5.99 -6.99 3.31
C ASN A 102 4.98 -5.83 3.07
N GLN A 103 4.40 -5.32 4.15
CA GLN A 103 3.35 -4.28 4.15
C GLN A 103 3.71 -3.09 5.06
N LEU A 104 4.88 -3.11 5.70
CA LEU A 104 5.35 -2.05 6.62
C LEU A 104 4.35 -1.77 7.77
N TRP A 105 3.74 -2.82 8.30
CA TRP A 105 2.83 -2.74 9.43
C TRP A 105 3.48 -3.32 10.68
N TYR A 106 3.68 -2.46 11.68
CA TYR A 106 4.23 -2.84 12.98
C TYR A 106 3.54 -2.02 14.06
N LYS A 107 2.96 -2.67 15.07
CA LYS A 107 2.32 -1.99 16.18
C LYS A 107 3.41 -1.56 17.16
N ASP A 108 3.42 -0.28 17.51
CA ASP A 108 4.27 0.18 18.59
C ASP A 108 3.78 -0.46 19.89
N SER A 109 4.65 -1.27 20.50
CA SER A 109 4.39 -2.01 21.74
C SER A 109 5.23 -1.48 22.90
N ALA A 110 6.03 -0.45 22.69
CA ALA A 110 6.84 0.15 23.75
C ALA A 110 5.97 1.01 24.68
N SER A 111 6.26 0.93 25.99
CA SER A 111 5.61 1.77 27.02
C SER A 111 6.00 3.26 26.92
N THR A 112 7.05 3.55 26.17
CA THR A 112 7.64 4.89 26.02
C THR A 112 7.74 5.16 24.52
N ALA A 113 7.02 6.18 24.05
CA ALA A 113 7.17 6.65 22.67
C ALA A 113 8.59 7.21 22.52
N VAL A 114 9.50 6.44 21.92
CA VAL A 114 10.84 6.92 21.60
C VAL A 114 10.73 7.85 20.38
N LEU A 115 10.36 9.10 20.64
CA LEU A 115 10.18 10.13 19.62
C LEU A 115 11.52 10.59 19.02
N ALA A 116 12.60 10.55 19.81
CA ALA A 116 13.93 11.02 19.39
C ALA A 116 14.64 10.04 18.45
N ASP A 117 14.42 8.74 18.68
CA ASP A 117 15.06 7.65 17.96
C ASP A 117 13.97 6.63 17.62
N ASN A 118 13.26 6.88 16.52
CA ASN A 118 12.28 5.94 15.96
C ASN A 118 12.97 4.69 15.36
N THR A 119 13.93 4.13 16.09
CA THR A 119 14.86 3.05 15.74
C THR A 119 14.17 1.70 15.65
N GLY A 120 13.05 1.53 16.36
CA GLY A 120 12.16 0.37 16.23
C GLY A 120 11.51 0.27 14.85
N PHE A 121 11.22 1.41 14.20
CA PHE A 121 10.74 1.47 12.82
C PHE A 121 11.88 1.68 11.79
N ALA A 122 13.04 2.19 12.21
CA ALA A 122 14.18 2.50 11.34
C ALA A 122 14.97 1.29 10.84
N LYS A 123 14.67 0.07 11.30
CA LYS A 123 15.45 -1.13 10.95
C LYS A 123 14.96 -1.89 9.71
N ALA A 124 14.18 -1.27 8.83
CA ALA A 124 14.16 -1.73 7.45
C ALA A 124 15.43 -1.20 6.77
N ASN A 125 16.56 -1.92 6.94
CA ASN A 125 17.82 -1.67 6.23
C ASN A 125 17.50 -1.38 4.77
N ALA A 126 17.51 -0.09 4.42
CA ALA A 126 16.93 0.41 3.21
C ALA A 126 17.86 0.10 2.05
N LYS A 127 17.91 -1.17 1.63
CA LYS A 127 18.37 -1.49 0.28
C LYS A 127 17.59 -0.57 -0.65
N ALA A 128 18.30 0.17 -1.50
CA ALA A 128 17.79 1.31 -2.25
C ALA A 128 16.46 1.06 -2.98
N THR A 129 16.10 -0.19 -3.24
CA THR A 129 14.83 -0.62 -3.83
C THR A 129 14.04 -1.52 -2.88
N PHE A 130 12.78 -1.16 -2.66
CA PHE A 130 11.81 -1.97 -1.96
C PHE A 130 10.77 -2.52 -2.92
N LEU A 131 10.31 -3.72 -2.61
CA LEU A 131 9.19 -4.38 -3.24
C LEU A 131 8.17 -4.65 -2.15
N PHE A 132 6.89 -4.40 -2.38
CA PHE A 132 5.83 -4.63 -1.41
C PHE A 132 4.59 -5.19 -2.08
N CYS A 133 3.80 -5.95 -1.33
CA CYS A 133 2.60 -6.63 -1.83
C CYS A 133 1.40 -6.23 -0.96
N ILE A 134 0.37 -5.65 -1.57
CA ILE A 134 -0.82 -5.18 -0.87
C ILE A 134 -2.06 -5.89 -1.41
N PRO A 135 -2.67 -6.77 -0.61
CA PRO A 135 -3.96 -7.35 -0.92
C PRO A 135 -5.11 -6.31 -0.87
N PRO A 136 -6.04 -6.32 -1.84
CA PRO A 136 -7.24 -5.47 -1.87
C PRO A 136 -8.10 -5.54 -0.61
N LYS A 137 -8.16 -6.69 0.06
CA LYS A 137 -8.89 -6.91 1.34
C LYS A 137 -8.46 -6.00 2.51
N HIS A 138 -7.35 -5.28 2.38
CA HIS A 138 -6.91 -4.30 3.36
C HIS A 138 -7.48 -2.90 3.14
N TYR A 139 -8.06 -2.61 1.97
CA TYR A 139 -8.56 -1.27 1.65
C TYR A 139 -9.85 -1.23 0.84
N PHE A 140 -10.37 -2.38 0.40
CA PHE A 140 -11.72 -2.56 -0.10
C PHE A 140 -12.49 -3.53 0.81
N GLY A 141 -13.63 -3.08 1.33
CA GLY A 141 -14.56 -3.90 2.12
C GLY A 141 -15.17 -5.02 1.30
N PHE A 142 -15.51 -4.79 0.03
CA PHE A 142 -16.15 -5.81 -0.81
C PHE A 142 -15.26 -7.04 -0.98
N CYS A 143 -13.93 -6.87 -1.04
CA CYS A 143 -12.97 -7.96 -1.16
C CYS A 143 -12.91 -8.85 0.10
N ASN A 144 -13.43 -8.39 1.23
CA ASN A 144 -13.51 -9.20 2.44
C ASN A 144 -14.71 -10.16 2.41
N ASP A 145 -15.82 -9.71 1.86
CA ASP A 145 -17.09 -10.42 1.91
C ASP A 145 -17.34 -11.22 0.62
N TYR A 146 -16.75 -10.78 -0.50
CA TYR A 146 -16.93 -11.39 -1.81
C TYR A 146 -15.78 -12.34 -2.18
N ASN A 147 -16.03 -13.64 -2.08
CA ASN A 147 -15.08 -14.71 -2.40
C ASN A 147 -15.40 -15.44 -3.73
N LYS A 148 -16.15 -14.80 -4.62
CA LYS A 148 -16.54 -15.39 -5.91
C LYS A 148 -15.62 -14.94 -7.04
N VAL A 149 -15.46 -15.83 -8.00
CA VAL A 149 -14.68 -15.59 -9.22
C VAL A 149 -15.51 -14.72 -10.17
N VAL A 150 -14.86 -13.70 -10.72
CA VAL A 150 -15.38 -12.87 -11.80
C VAL A 150 -14.88 -13.48 -13.12
N TYR A 151 -15.78 -13.64 -14.08
CA TYR A 151 -15.48 -14.24 -15.38
C TYR A 151 -15.92 -13.34 -16.52
N GLY A 152 -15.00 -13.04 -17.44
CA GLY A 152 -15.29 -12.36 -18.70
C GLY A 152 -15.82 -10.93 -18.57
N ILE A 153 -15.74 -10.32 -17.37
CA ILE A 153 -16.14 -8.94 -17.10
C ILE A 153 -14.90 -8.05 -17.13
N LYS A 154 -15.04 -6.85 -17.71
CA LYS A 154 -14.02 -5.81 -17.65
C LYS A 154 -13.84 -5.32 -16.21
N GLU A 155 -12.65 -5.47 -15.66
CA GLU A 155 -12.29 -4.95 -14.35
C GLU A 155 -11.40 -3.72 -14.52
N SER A 156 -11.63 -2.68 -13.72
CA SER A 156 -10.77 -1.50 -13.67
C SER A 156 -10.44 -1.16 -12.23
N LEU A 157 -9.14 -1.11 -11.93
CA LEU A 157 -8.63 -0.58 -10.67
C LEU A 157 -7.97 0.75 -10.94
N THR A 158 -8.53 1.81 -10.37
CA THR A 158 -8.02 3.17 -10.50
C THR A 158 -7.40 3.62 -9.18
N LEU A 159 -6.15 4.06 -9.22
CA LEU A 159 -5.44 4.63 -8.09
C LEU A 159 -5.04 6.07 -8.40
N VAL A 160 -5.40 6.99 -7.51
CA VAL A 160 -4.98 8.39 -7.59
C VAL A 160 -3.88 8.60 -6.57
N ARG A 161 -2.75 9.16 -7.02
CA ARG A 161 -1.62 9.36 -6.12
C ARG A 161 -1.74 10.62 -5.28
N HIS A 162 -1.31 10.47 -4.03
CA HIS A 162 -1.12 11.55 -3.07
C HIS A 162 0.29 12.18 -3.10
N SER A 163 0.51 13.28 -2.39
CA SER A 163 1.88 13.77 -2.17
C SER A 163 2.67 12.82 -1.28
N ASP A 164 4.01 12.86 -1.37
CA ASP A 164 4.88 12.02 -0.53
C ASP A 164 4.96 12.51 0.92
N ASN A 165 4.48 13.72 1.25
CA ASN A 165 4.70 14.37 2.55
C ASN A 165 4.17 13.53 3.73
N ASN A 166 3.07 12.81 3.55
CA ASN A 166 2.47 12.00 4.62
C ASN A 166 3.05 10.58 4.70
N ALA A 167 3.93 10.22 3.77
CA ALA A 167 4.58 8.91 3.74
C ALA A 167 5.93 8.92 4.44
N PHE A 168 6.58 10.08 4.60
CA PHE A 168 7.92 10.20 5.17
C PHE A 168 7.87 11.08 6.42
N ASP A 169 8.24 10.53 7.57
CA ASP A 169 8.66 11.35 8.69
C ASP A 169 10.14 11.68 8.46
N ARG A 170 10.46 12.97 8.35
CA ARG A 170 11.86 13.42 8.42
C ARG A 170 12.17 13.59 9.90
N LEU A 171 13.07 12.75 10.42
CA LEU A 171 13.78 13.05 11.66
C LEU A 171 14.82 14.13 11.36
#